data_AF-A0A2G9TZQ9-F1
#
_entry.id   AF-A0A2G9TZQ9-F1
#
_cell.length_a   1.000
_cell.length_b   1.000
_cell.length_c   1.000
_cell.angle_alpha   90.00
_cell.angle_beta   90.00
_cell.angle_gamma   90.00
#
_symmetry.space_group_name_H-M   'P 1'
#
loop_
_entity.id
_entity.type
_entity.pdbx_description
1 polymer ?
#
loop_
_entity_poly.entity_id
_entity_poly.type
_entity_poly.pdbx_seq_one_letter_code
_entity_poly.pdbx_strand_id
1 'polypeptide(L)'
;MARVAAEPLARMADDVEMNRHLKEEIHEEDPMAVMLKSKKRKQALNRGDLVYPTYQGECPPNRFGIRPGYRWDGVDRSNGFEARLVQAKNRKKAQEREYYQNLQTYE
;
A
#
# COMPACT_ATOMS: atom_id res chain seq x y z
N MET A 1 0.39 -7.91 -22.36
CA MET A 1 -0.12 -7.21 -23.56
C MET A 1 -1.32 -7.93 -24.18
N ALA A 2 -1.28 -9.26 -24.36
CA ALA A 2 -2.42 -10.00 -24.92
C ALA A 2 -3.75 -9.85 -24.14
N ARG A 3 -3.71 -9.79 -22.79
CA ARG A 3 -4.91 -9.55 -21.96
C ARG A 3 -5.55 -8.19 -22.20
N VAL A 4 -4.73 -7.13 -22.18
CA VAL A 4 -5.19 -5.74 -22.36
C VAL A 4 -5.83 -5.52 -23.73
N ALA A 5 -5.38 -6.26 -24.76
CA ALA A 5 -5.97 -6.19 -26.10
C ALA A 5 -7.36 -6.86 -26.21
N ALA A 6 -7.69 -7.80 -25.30
CA ALA A 6 -8.96 -8.51 -25.29
C ALA A 6 -9.98 -7.91 -24.29
N GLU A 7 -9.53 -7.03 -23.38
CA GLU A 7 -10.40 -6.35 -22.42
C GLU A 7 -11.24 -5.25 -23.11
N PRO A 8 -12.49 -5.04 -22.68
CA PRO A 8 -13.32 -3.94 -23.19
C PRO A 8 -12.76 -2.57 -22.76
N LEU A 9 -13.07 -1.53 -23.53
CA LEU A 9 -12.61 -0.16 -23.26
C LEU A 9 -13.01 0.34 -21.86
N ALA A 10 -14.21 -0.01 -21.41
CA ALA A 10 -14.74 0.37 -20.10
C ALA A 10 -15.06 -0.88 -19.29
N ARG A 11 -14.72 -0.83 -17.99
CA ARG A 11 -15.11 -1.86 -17.02
C ARG A 11 -16.52 -1.56 -16.51
N MET A 12 -17.36 -2.59 -16.47
CA MET A 12 -18.72 -2.52 -15.95
C MET A 12 -18.83 -3.27 -14.62
N ALA A 13 -19.97 -3.16 -13.94
CA ALA A 13 -20.21 -3.85 -12.68
C ALA A 13 -20.07 -5.39 -12.80
N ASP A 14 -20.39 -5.94 -13.97
CA ASP A 14 -20.36 -7.38 -14.24
C ASP A 14 -18.99 -7.89 -14.72
N ASP A 15 -17.93 -7.06 -14.67
CA ASP A 15 -16.60 -7.46 -15.11
C ASP A 15 -16.07 -8.64 -14.28
N VAL A 16 -15.85 -9.78 -14.94
CA VAL A 16 -15.49 -11.05 -14.30
C VAL A 16 -14.12 -10.97 -13.62
N GLU A 17 -13.15 -10.32 -14.26
CA GLU A 17 -11.77 -10.25 -13.76
C GLU A 17 -11.68 -9.29 -12.57
N MET A 18 -12.36 -8.14 -12.65
CA MET A 18 -12.45 -7.20 -11.54
C MET A 18 -13.15 -7.83 -10.33
N ASN A 19 -14.29 -8.50 -10.55
CA ASN A 19 -15.01 -9.17 -9.48
C ASN A 19 -14.20 -10.30 -8.86
N ARG A 20 -13.36 -11.01 -9.63
CA ARG A 20 -12.41 -11.99 -9.10
C ARG A 20 -11.36 -11.32 -8.22
N HIS A 21 -10.76 -10.22 -8.68
CA HIS A 21 -9.76 -9.48 -7.90
C HIS A 21 -10.33 -8.98 -6.57
N LEU A 22 -11.53 -8.38 -6.57
CA LEU A 22 -12.18 -7.87 -5.36
C LEU A 22 -12.49 -9.00 -4.35
N LYS A 23 -12.83 -10.20 -4.81
CA LYS A 23 -13.03 -11.37 -3.93
C LYS A 23 -11.73 -11.90 -3.32
N GLU A 24 -10.59 -11.66 -3.96
CA GLU A 24 -9.27 -12.08 -3.46
C GLU A 24 -8.67 -11.09 -2.44
N GLU A 25 -9.22 -9.87 -2.36
CA GLU A 25 -8.80 -8.83 -1.43
C GLU A 25 -9.24 -9.17 0.00
N ILE A 26 -8.27 -9.40 0.87
CA ILE A 26 -8.52 -9.71 2.28
C ILE A 26 -8.55 -8.39 3.04
N HIS A 27 -9.68 -8.09 3.65
CA HIS A 27 -9.87 -6.91 4.48
C HIS A 27 -9.44 -7.21 5.92
N GLU A 28 -8.74 -6.27 6.56
CA GLU A 28 -8.26 -6.44 7.95
C GLU A 28 -9.39 -6.46 8.98
N GLU A 29 -10.52 -5.83 8.65
CA GLU A 29 -11.70 -5.71 9.53
C GLU A 29 -12.55 -7.00 9.58
N ASP A 30 -12.26 -7.98 8.72
CA ASP A 30 -12.98 -9.26 8.67
C ASP A 30 -12.49 -10.21 9.80
N PRO A 31 -13.39 -10.74 10.65
CA PRO A 31 -13.02 -11.74 11.65
C PRO A 31 -12.33 -13.00 11.07
N MET A 32 -12.55 -13.33 9.79
CA MET A 32 -11.90 -14.45 9.11
C MET A 32 -10.55 -14.09 8.44
N ALA A 33 -10.11 -12.82 8.47
CA ALA A 33 -8.91 -12.36 7.77
C ALA A 33 -7.66 -13.18 8.11
N VAL A 34 -7.46 -13.51 9.39
CA VAL A 34 -6.31 -14.30 9.87
C VAL A 34 -6.29 -15.69 9.24
N MET A 35 -7.44 -16.36 9.18
CA MET A 35 -7.57 -17.68 8.57
C MET A 35 -7.28 -17.62 7.07
N LEU A 36 -7.85 -16.64 6.37
CA LEU A 36 -7.67 -16.45 4.92
C LEU A 36 -6.21 -16.18 4.56
N LYS A 37 -5.51 -15.31 5.31
CA LYS A 37 -4.08 -15.04 5.14
C LYS A 37 -3.24 -16.30 5.30
N SER A 38 -3.51 -17.09 6.34
CA SER A 38 -2.80 -18.35 6.58
C SER A 38 -3.01 -19.35 5.44
N LYS A 39 -4.23 -19.43 4.90
CA LYS A 39 -4.58 -20.29 3.77
C LYS A 39 -3.87 -19.84 2.49
N LYS A 40 -3.85 -18.53 2.20
CA LYS A 40 -3.15 -17.96 1.03
C LYS A 40 -1.65 -18.25 1.09
N ARG A 41 -1.03 -18.10 2.26
CA ARG A 41 0.39 -18.46 2.46
C ARG A 41 0.66 -19.94 2.22
N LYS A 42 -0.18 -20.85 2.75
CA LYS A 42 -0.05 -22.30 2.52
C LYS A 42 -0.21 -22.65 1.04
N GLN A 43 -1.15 -22.02 0.34
CA GLN A 43 -1.36 -22.24 -1.10
C GLN A 43 -0.15 -21.80 -1.94
N ALA A 44 0.45 -20.66 -1.64
CA ALA A 44 1.67 -20.19 -2.31
C ALA A 44 2.84 -21.18 -2.09
N LEU A 45 3.01 -21.66 -0.86
CA LEU A 45 4.03 -22.66 -0.55
C LEU A 45 3.80 -23.98 -1.30
N ASN A 46 2.55 -24.45 -1.38
CA ASN A 46 2.18 -25.67 -2.11
C ASN A 46 2.39 -25.54 -3.62
N ARG A 47 2.26 -24.33 -4.18
CA ARG A 47 2.53 -24.05 -5.59
C ARG A 47 4.03 -24.06 -5.92
N GLY A 48 4.89 -24.01 -4.90
CA GLY A 48 6.34 -23.89 -5.06
C GLY A 48 6.81 -22.44 -5.24
N ASP A 49 5.97 -21.46 -4.89
CA ASP A 49 6.34 -20.05 -4.97
C ASP A 49 7.40 -19.72 -3.91
N LEU A 50 8.45 -18.99 -4.29
CA LEU A 50 9.49 -18.56 -3.35
C LEU A 50 8.96 -17.43 -2.46
N VAL A 51 8.56 -17.78 -1.23
CA VAL A 51 8.07 -16.82 -0.24
C VAL A 51 9.22 -16.35 0.65
N TYR A 52 9.79 -15.19 0.33
CA TYR A 52 10.76 -14.55 1.23
C TYR A 52 10.07 -14.01 2.50
N PRO A 53 10.71 -14.12 3.68
CA PRO A 53 10.25 -13.43 4.87
C PRO A 53 10.20 -11.92 4.64
N THR A 54 9.29 -11.25 5.33
CA THR A 54 9.26 -9.79 5.40
C THR A 54 9.94 -9.32 6.69
N TYR A 55 10.52 -8.13 6.67
CA TYR A 55 11.06 -7.52 7.88
C TYR A 55 9.93 -7.28 8.89
N GLN A 56 10.16 -7.62 10.16
CA GLN A 56 9.14 -7.55 11.22
C GLN A 56 9.27 -6.31 12.12
N GLY A 57 10.42 -5.62 12.09
CA GLY A 57 10.65 -4.45 12.93
C GLY A 57 10.05 -3.16 12.38
N GLU A 58 10.19 -2.10 13.17
CA GLU A 58 9.91 -0.73 12.75
C GLU A 58 10.92 -0.29 11.69
N CYS A 59 10.44 0.39 10.66
CA CYS A 59 11.27 0.91 9.58
C CYS A 59 10.81 2.32 9.19
N PRO A 60 11.74 3.23 8.83
CA PRO A 60 11.37 4.55 8.35
C PRO A 60 10.55 4.43 7.05
N PRO A 61 9.46 5.21 6.91
CA PRO A 61 8.68 5.21 5.68
C PRO A 61 9.47 5.85 4.54
N ASN A 62 9.27 5.35 3.33
CA ASN A 62 9.79 5.95 2.10
C ASN A 62 8.64 6.29 1.15
N ARG A 63 8.94 7.10 0.13
CA ARG A 63 7.96 7.54 -0.88
C ARG A 63 7.31 6.41 -1.68
N PHE A 64 7.95 5.26 -1.75
CA PHE A 64 7.53 4.14 -2.59
C PHE A 64 6.75 3.06 -1.83
N GLY A 65 6.61 3.20 -0.50
CA GLY A 65 5.97 2.18 0.34
C GLY A 65 6.73 0.85 0.39
N ILE A 66 8.00 0.82 -0.04
CA ILE A 66 8.80 -0.40 -0.10
C ILE A 66 9.32 -0.71 1.30
N ARG A 67 8.97 -1.89 1.83
CA ARG A 67 9.52 -2.36 3.11
C ARG A 67 10.96 -2.83 2.93
N PRO A 68 11.82 -2.66 3.95
CA PRO A 68 13.18 -3.19 3.90
C PRO A 68 13.18 -4.73 3.79
N GLY A 69 14.28 -5.27 3.26
CA GLY A 69 14.47 -6.72 3.21
C GLY A 69 14.55 -7.33 4.61
N TYR A 70 14.23 -8.62 4.73
CA TYR A 70 14.20 -9.33 6.01
C TYR A 70 15.53 -9.37 6.78
N ARG A 71 16.65 -9.08 6.11
CA ARG A 71 18.01 -9.06 6.69
C ARG A 71 18.47 -7.67 7.10
N TRP A 72 17.62 -6.65 6.96
CA TRP A 72 17.95 -5.31 7.41
C TRP A 72 18.09 -5.31 8.95
N ASP A 73 19.09 -4.59 9.45
CA ASP A 73 19.48 -4.60 10.86
C ASP A 73 18.67 -3.62 11.73
N GLY A 74 17.76 -2.86 11.13
CA GLY A 74 16.90 -1.90 11.81
C GLY A 74 17.54 -0.52 12.03
N VAL A 75 18.80 -0.32 11.64
CA VAL A 75 19.50 0.96 11.83
C VAL A 75 19.35 1.83 10.59
N ASP A 76 18.74 3.00 10.76
CA ASP A 76 18.67 4.01 9.70
C ASP A 76 20.04 4.65 9.47
N ARG A 77 20.56 4.50 8.25
CA ARG A 77 21.83 5.08 7.77
C ARG A 77 21.60 6.13 6.69
N SER A 78 20.41 6.71 6.62
CA SER A 78 20.05 7.72 5.63
C SER A 78 20.65 9.09 5.97
N ASN A 79 20.62 9.99 5.00
CA ASN A 79 20.96 11.41 5.16
C ASN A 79 19.75 12.27 5.63
N GLY A 80 18.63 11.64 6.02
CA GLY A 80 17.39 12.32 6.39
C GLY A 80 16.58 12.93 5.23
N PHE A 81 16.92 12.66 3.96
CA PHE A 81 16.22 13.22 2.81
C PHE A 81 14.70 12.94 2.83
N GLU A 82 14.31 11.69 3.08
CA GLU A 82 12.90 11.28 3.09
C GLU A 82 12.10 12.01 4.18
N ALA A 83 12.67 12.13 5.39
CA ALA A 83 12.05 12.87 6.48
C ALA A 83 11.85 14.36 6.13
N ARG A 84 12.88 15.02 5.59
CA ARG A 84 12.77 16.43 5.17
C ARG A 84 11.74 16.64 4.07
N LEU A 85 11.67 15.71 3.11
CA LEU A 85 10.70 15.78 2.01
C LEU A 85 9.26 15.71 2.52
N VAL A 86 8.98 14.77 3.42
CA VAL A 86 7.64 14.62 4.03
C VAL A 86 7.27 15.85 4.85
N GLN A 87 8.20 16.38 5.65
CA GLN A 87 7.98 17.61 6.41
C GLN A 87 7.66 18.82 5.51
N ALA A 88 8.40 18.98 4.41
CA ALA A 88 8.15 20.07 3.46
C ALA A 88 6.76 19.96 2.81
N LYS A 89 6.35 18.75 2.40
CA LYS A 89 5.01 18.49 1.85
C LYS A 89 3.91 18.78 2.88
N ASN A 90 4.09 18.33 4.12
CA ASN A 90 3.12 18.55 5.20
C ASN A 90 2.98 20.04 5.52
N ARG A 91 4.10 20.78 5.57
CA ARG A 91 4.09 22.23 5.77
C ARG A 91 3.29 22.94 4.68
N LYS A 92 3.52 22.60 3.41
CA LYS A 92 2.78 23.18 2.28
C LYS A 92 1.27 22.91 2.40
N LYS A 93 0.89 21.66 2.70
CA LYS A 93 -0.52 21.27 2.86
C LYS A 93 -1.20 21.96 4.07
N ALA A 94 -0.46 22.14 5.16
CA ALA A 94 -0.95 22.86 6.33
C ALA A 94 -1.21 24.34 6.01
N GLN A 95 -0.26 25.01 5.35
CA GLN A 95 -0.40 26.40 4.95
C GLN A 95 -1.59 26.62 4.01
N GLU A 96 -1.77 25.75 3.02
CA GLU A 96 -2.92 25.79 2.11
C GLU A 96 -4.24 25.65 2.86
N ARG A 97 -4.32 24.69 3.79
CA ARG A 97 -5.50 24.49 4.63
C ARG A 97 -5.80 25.69 5.52
N GLU A 98 -4.78 26.24 6.17
CA GLU A 98 -4.90 27.44 7.01
C GLU A 98 -5.39 28.63 6.20
N TYR A 99 -4.86 28.82 4.98
CA TYR A 99 -5.28 29.89 4.08
C TYR A 99 -6.80 29.81 3.79
N TYR A 100 -7.30 28.65 3.38
CA TYR A 100 -8.73 28.48 3.09
C TYR A 100 -9.60 28.59 4.35
N GLN A 101 -9.15 28.07 5.48
CA GLN A 101 -9.88 28.19 6.75
C GLN A 101 -9.98 29.65 7.19
N ASN A 102 -8.90 30.43 7.07
CA ASN A 102 -8.89 31.84 7.40
C ASN A 102 -9.86 32.62 6.50
N LEU A 103 -9.83 32.40 5.18
CA LEU A 103 -10.79 33.03 4.27
C LEU A 103 -12.23 32.75 4.69
N GLN A 104 -12.58 31.50 5.00
CA GLN A 104 -13.92 31.13 5.46
C GLN A 104 -14.32 31.80 6.76
N THR A 105 -13.39 32.08 7.67
CA THR A 105 -13.70 32.76 8.95
C THR A 105 -13.87 34.27 8.83
N TYR A 106 -13.38 34.88 7.75
CA TYR A 106 -13.48 36.32 7.50
C TYR A 106 -14.60 36.70 6.53
N GLU A 107 -15.24 35.71 5.88
CA GLU A 107 -16.54 35.83 5.21
C GLU A 107 -17.71 35.67 6.20
#